data_AF-A0A821KQA8-F1
#
_entry.id   AF-A0A821KQA8-F1
#
_cell.length_a   1.000
_cell.length_b   1.000
_cell.length_c   1.000
_cell.angle_alpha   90.00
_cell.angle_beta   90.00
_cell.angle_gamma   90.00
#
_symmetry.space_group_name_H-M   'P 1'
#
loop_
_entity.id
_entity.type
_entity.pdbx_description
1 polymer ?
#
loop_
_entity_poly.entity_id
_entity_poly.type
_entity_poly.pdbx_seq_one_letter_code
_entity_poly.pdbx_strand_id
1 'polypeptide(L)'
;MDHLPYFLKRYDLDLQPSSSNCIDIESAKSILYPGAHIATSNPYEHYHHGIVVDTNTPDISIIHLWGPDKQSGRVQTTTLPIFIAGSIDNVGKRTRRLYLVNYDDDTSNKQQETVKVAKEMLAKADDIVYDIATLNCESFACFCRTGKWNSEQIEKISNLLIQNALEIYETVKDADEKNTQNISSLLQVIPSDALNQSEKELYDQLCQHCHNEKSEQ
;
A
#
# COMPACT_ATOMS: atom_id res chain seq x y z
N MET A 1 13.85 -9.25 -12.40
CA MET A 1 12.48 -9.76 -12.07
C MET A 1 12.05 -9.05 -10.80
N ASP A 2 10.83 -8.52 -10.64
CA ASP A 2 10.44 -7.89 -9.36
C ASP A 2 10.41 -8.94 -8.24
N HIS A 3 11.33 -8.83 -7.28
CA HIS A 3 11.51 -9.84 -6.23
C HIS A 3 10.50 -9.71 -5.08
N LEU A 4 9.82 -8.56 -4.92
CA LEU A 4 8.86 -8.39 -3.83
C LEU A 4 7.65 -9.34 -3.96
N PRO A 5 6.95 -9.44 -5.11
CA PRO A 5 5.92 -10.46 -5.33
C PRO A 5 6.39 -11.90 -5.11
N TYR A 6 7.66 -12.19 -5.45
CA TYR A 6 8.25 -13.50 -5.22
C TYR A 6 8.35 -13.82 -3.73
N PHE A 7 8.84 -12.89 -2.92
CA PHE A 7 8.98 -13.10 -1.47
C PHE A 7 7.64 -13.16 -0.76
N LEU A 8 6.70 -12.28 -1.09
CA LEU A 8 5.34 -12.32 -0.54
C LEU A 8 4.71 -13.71 -0.76
N LYS A 9 4.88 -14.27 -1.96
CA LYS A 9 4.40 -15.62 -2.27
C LYS A 9 5.20 -16.73 -1.60
N ARG A 10 6.52 -16.61 -1.54
CA ARG A 10 7.42 -17.61 -0.93
C ARG A 10 7.11 -17.79 0.56
N TYR A 11 6.87 -16.69 1.26
CA TYR A 11 6.63 -16.68 2.70
C TYR A 11 5.15 -16.63 3.07
N ASP A 12 4.25 -16.80 2.10
CA ASP A 12 2.79 -16.78 2.29
C ASP A 12 2.31 -15.56 3.09
N LEU A 13 2.94 -14.39 2.84
CA LEU A 13 2.64 -13.18 3.58
C LEU A 13 1.37 -12.53 3.04
N ASP A 14 0.27 -12.67 3.81
CA ASP A 14 -0.98 -11.99 3.52
C ASP A 14 -0.95 -10.53 4.02
N LEU A 15 -1.00 -9.61 3.05
CA LEU A 15 -1.06 -8.17 3.29
C LEU A 15 -2.49 -7.65 3.51
N GLN A 16 -3.48 -8.53 3.68
CA GLN A 16 -4.85 -8.13 3.99
C GLN A 16 -4.87 -7.18 5.20
N PRO A 17 -5.65 -6.08 5.16
CA PRO A 17 -5.80 -5.21 6.32
C PRO A 17 -6.39 -5.98 7.50
N SER A 18 -5.77 -5.88 8.67
CA SER A 18 -6.06 -6.78 9.81
C SER A 18 -7.45 -6.53 10.40
N SER A 19 -7.87 -5.26 10.43
CA SER A 19 -9.23 -4.84 10.80
C SER A 19 -10.05 -4.59 9.54
N SER A 20 -10.50 -5.65 8.87
CA SER A 20 -11.34 -5.49 7.68
C SER A 20 -12.37 -6.60 7.48
N ASN A 21 -13.45 -6.27 6.78
CA ASN A 21 -14.49 -7.20 6.37
C ASN A 21 -14.49 -7.32 4.85
N CYS A 22 -14.44 -8.55 4.33
CA CYS A 22 -14.68 -8.78 2.90
C CYS A 22 -16.16 -8.51 2.60
N ILE A 23 -16.43 -7.70 1.59
CA ILE A 23 -17.77 -7.35 1.16
C ILE A 23 -18.01 -7.84 -0.26
N ASP A 24 -19.24 -8.26 -0.52
CA ASP A 24 -19.67 -8.61 -1.87
C ASP A 24 -19.83 -7.33 -2.72
N ILE A 25 -19.33 -7.38 -3.95
CA ILE A 25 -19.31 -6.24 -4.87
C ILE A 25 -20.75 -5.86 -5.25
N GLU A 26 -21.64 -6.83 -5.42
CA GLU A 26 -23.05 -6.57 -5.76
C GLU A 26 -23.77 -5.84 -4.61
N SER A 27 -23.32 -6.07 -3.38
CA SER A 27 -23.83 -5.44 -2.16
C SER A 27 -23.11 -4.13 -1.80
N ALA A 28 -22.09 -3.72 -2.56
CA ALA A 28 -21.22 -2.59 -2.21
C ALA A 28 -21.99 -1.27 -2.04
N LYS A 29 -23.02 -1.00 -2.86
CA LYS A 29 -23.84 0.22 -2.74
C LYS A 29 -24.64 0.34 -1.45
N SER A 30 -25.03 -0.78 -0.85
CA SER A 30 -25.76 -0.78 0.42
C SER A 30 -24.84 -0.74 1.64
N ILE A 31 -23.56 -1.07 1.47
CA ILE A 31 -22.61 -1.21 2.58
C ILE A 31 -21.66 -0.01 2.65
N LEU A 32 -21.18 0.47 1.50
CA LEU A 32 -20.22 1.57 1.44
C LEU A 32 -20.90 2.92 1.64
N TYR A 33 -20.16 3.83 2.26
CA TYR A 33 -20.57 5.19 2.58
C TYR A 33 -19.43 6.17 2.28
N PRO A 34 -19.72 7.46 2.02
CA PRO A 34 -18.68 8.47 1.89
C PRO A 34 -17.80 8.52 3.15
N GLY A 35 -16.48 8.44 2.97
CA GLY A 35 -15.48 8.35 4.03
C GLY A 35 -15.02 6.93 4.34
N ALA A 36 -15.67 5.91 3.78
CA ALA A 36 -15.23 4.52 3.94
C ALA A 36 -13.83 4.32 3.34
N HIS A 37 -12.95 3.69 4.12
CA HIS A 37 -11.66 3.19 3.64
C HIS A 37 -11.85 1.77 3.13
N ILE A 38 -11.56 1.57 1.84
CA ILE A 38 -11.67 0.28 1.19
C ILE A 38 -10.31 -0.22 0.69
N ALA A 39 -10.18 -1.53 0.60
CA ALA A 39 -9.01 -2.19 0.03
C ALA A 39 -9.44 -3.27 -0.99
N THR A 40 -8.64 -3.50 -2.03
CA THR A 40 -8.88 -4.58 -2.99
C THR A 40 -7.68 -5.50 -3.10
N SER A 41 -7.93 -6.81 -3.12
CA SER A 41 -6.87 -7.82 -3.18
C SER A 41 -6.24 -7.87 -4.58
N ASN A 42 -4.94 -7.60 -4.71
CA ASN A 42 -4.24 -7.88 -5.96
C ASN A 42 -3.58 -9.27 -5.88
N PRO A 43 -3.79 -10.19 -6.84
CA PRO A 43 -3.23 -11.55 -6.75
C PRO A 43 -1.70 -11.64 -6.72
N TYR A 44 -0.98 -10.54 -6.97
CA TYR A 44 0.49 -10.52 -7.06
C TYR A 44 1.13 -9.31 -6.39
N GLU A 45 0.35 -8.45 -5.72
CA GLU A 45 0.82 -7.18 -5.16
C GLU A 45 0.05 -6.87 -3.88
N HIS A 46 0.61 -5.95 -3.09
CA HIS A 46 -0.06 -5.24 -2.01
C HIS A 46 -1.56 -4.98 -2.28
N TYR A 47 -2.37 -5.00 -1.22
CA TYR A 47 -3.74 -4.54 -1.27
C TYR A 47 -3.75 -3.09 -1.73
N HIS A 48 -4.67 -2.77 -2.64
CA HIS A 48 -4.82 -1.43 -3.16
C HIS A 48 -5.91 -0.70 -2.39
N HIS A 49 -5.55 0.42 -1.75
CA HIS A 49 -6.39 1.13 -0.82
C HIS A 49 -6.96 2.43 -1.41
N GLY A 50 -8.13 2.84 -0.95
CA GLY A 50 -8.81 4.05 -1.39
C GLY A 50 -9.88 4.52 -0.43
N ILE A 51 -10.33 5.76 -0.64
CA ILE A 51 -11.40 6.41 0.14
C ILE A 51 -12.62 6.60 -0.75
N VAL A 52 -13.77 6.09 -0.32
CA VAL A 52 -15.05 6.37 -0.95
C VAL A 52 -15.42 7.83 -0.71
N VAL A 53 -15.75 8.58 -1.77
CA VAL A 53 -16.08 10.02 -1.64
C VAL A 53 -17.47 10.39 -2.11
N ASP A 54 -18.11 9.52 -2.90
CA ASP A 54 -19.49 9.68 -3.31
C ASP A 54 -20.12 8.31 -3.63
N THR A 55 -21.31 8.07 -3.10
CA THR A 55 -22.12 6.85 -3.32
C THR A 55 -23.43 7.15 -4.05
N ASN A 56 -23.75 8.42 -4.29
CA ASN A 56 -24.99 8.86 -4.95
C ASN A 56 -24.89 8.86 -6.49
N THR A 57 -23.72 8.57 -7.02
CA THR A 57 -23.46 8.43 -8.45
C THR A 57 -23.86 7.03 -8.97
N PRO A 58 -24.07 6.87 -10.30
CA PRO A 58 -24.31 5.56 -10.88
C PRO A 58 -23.22 4.54 -10.51
N ASP A 59 -21.96 4.98 -10.46
CA ASP A 59 -20.82 4.23 -9.95
C ASP A 59 -20.20 4.95 -8.76
N ILE A 60 -19.92 4.22 -7.68
CA ILE A 60 -19.28 4.76 -6.46
C ILE A 60 -17.93 5.41 -6.82
N SER A 61 -17.74 6.66 -6.41
CA SER A 61 -16.51 7.43 -6.65
C SER A 61 -15.50 7.22 -5.52
N ILE A 62 -14.25 7.01 -5.90
CA ILE A 62 -13.14 6.69 -4.99
C ILE A 62 -11.97 7.63 -5.29
N ILE A 63 -11.36 8.18 -4.24
CA ILE A 63 -10.06 8.84 -4.33
C ILE A 63 -9.00 7.88 -3.79
N HIS A 64 -7.92 7.71 -4.52
CA HIS A 64 -6.81 6.85 -4.10
C HIS A 64 -5.47 7.38 -4.63
N LEU A 65 -4.39 7.02 -3.95
CA LEU A 65 -3.04 7.27 -4.41
C LEU A 65 -2.56 6.08 -5.25
N TRP A 66 -2.12 6.32 -6.48
CA TRP A 66 -1.65 5.25 -7.37
C TRP A 66 -0.69 5.77 -8.43
N GLY A 67 0.29 4.95 -8.80
CA GLY A 67 1.12 5.14 -10.00
C GLY A 67 1.88 3.88 -10.36
N PRO A 68 2.18 3.67 -11.66
CA PRO A 68 3.02 2.56 -12.12
C PRO A 68 4.49 2.69 -11.69
N ASP A 69 4.94 3.89 -11.34
CA ASP A 69 6.28 4.16 -10.82
C ASP A 69 6.28 5.37 -9.85
N LYS A 70 7.41 5.56 -9.14
CA LYS A 70 7.58 6.67 -8.18
C LYS A 70 7.47 8.06 -8.83
N GLN A 71 7.59 8.19 -10.16
CA GLN A 71 7.54 9.50 -10.83
C GLN A 71 6.14 9.87 -11.32
N SER A 72 5.24 8.88 -11.43
CA SER A 72 3.90 9.05 -11.99
C SER A 72 2.78 8.88 -10.96
N GLY A 73 3.10 8.40 -9.76
CA GLY A 73 2.09 8.14 -8.74
C GLY A 73 1.57 9.40 -8.08
N ARG A 74 0.25 9.54 -8.14
CA ARG A 74 -0.48 10.76 -7.79
C ARG A 74 -1.83 10.40 -7.19
N VAL A 75 -2.37 11.32 -6.41
CA VAL A 75 -3.74 11.20 -5.91
C VAL A 75 -4.68 11.38 -7.10
N GLN A 76 -5.61 10.45 -7.29
CA GLN A 76 -6.52 10.45 -8.42
C GLN A 76 -7.91 9.93 -8.04
N THR A 77 -8.89 10.20 -8.89
CA THR A 77 -10.27 9.74 -8.72
C THR A 77 -10.60 8.64 -9.74
N THR A 78 -11.25 7.57 -9.28
CA THR A 78 -11.77 6.49 -10.12
C THR A 78 -13.15 6.06 -9.68
N THR A 79 -13.82 5.23 -10.49
CA THR A 79 -15.04 4.52 -10.09
C THR A 79 -14.70 3.17 -9.45
N LEU A 80 -15.62 2.62 -8.65
CA LEU A 80 -15.45 1.31 -8.00
C LEU A 80 -15.13 0.17 -8.99
N PRO A 81 -15.79 0.04 -10.16
CA PRO A 81 -15.42 -0.97 -11.13
C PRO A 81 -13.96 -0.86 -11.61
N ILE A 82 -13.47 0.36 -11.86
CA ILE A 82 -12.09 0.60 -12.28
C ILE A 82 -11.11 0.30 -11.13
N PHE A 83 -11.44 0.75 -9.91
CA PHE A 83 -10.63 0.52 -8.72
C PHE A 83 -10.44 -0.97 -8.44
N ILE A 84 -11.51 -1.77 -8.51
CA ILE A 84 -11.47 -3.23 -8.35
C ILE A 84 -10.69 -3.90 -9.49
N ALA A 85 -10.86 -3.43 -10.73
CA ALA A 85 -10.18 -4.00 -11.88
C ALA A 85 -8.68 -3.60 -11.96
N GLY A 86 -8.29 -2.54 -11.27
CA GLY A 86 -6.96 -1.92 -11.33
C GLY A 86 -6.72 -1.08 -12.59
N SER A 87 -7.50 -1.28 -13.66
CA SER A 87 -7.49 -0.44 -14.86
C SER A 87 -8.82 -0.56 -15.61
N ILE A 88 -9.10 0.44 -16.47
CA ILE A 88 -10.29 0.43 -17.33
C ILE A 88 -10.32 -0.80 -18.25
N ASP A 89 -9.16 -1.23 -18.76
CA ASP A 89 -9.04 -2.36 -19.68
C ASP A 89 -9.37 -3.72 -19.04
N ASN A 90 -9.33 -3.78 -17.71
CA ASN A 90 -9.57 -5.00 -16.93
C ASN A 90 -10.99 -5.09 -16.37
N VAL A 91 -11.84 -4.06 -16.56
CA VAL A 91 -13.22 -4.06 -16.07
C VAL A 91 -13.98 -5.24 -16.69
N GLY A 92 -14.65 -6.02 -15.85
CA GLY A 92 -15.37 -7.24 -16.25
C GLY A 92 -14.49 -8.46 -16.56
N LYS A 93 -13.16 -8.31 -16.60
CA LYS A 93 -12.20 -9.41 -16.84
C LYS A 93 -11.55 -9.92 -15.56
N ARG A 94 -11.43 -9.04 -14.56
CA ARG A 94 -10.84 -9.34 -13.25
C ARG A 94 -11.75 -8.80 -12.17
N THR A 95 -12.15 -9.66 -11.25
CA THR A 95 -12.82 -9.28 -10.01
C THR A 95 -11.89 -9.59 -8.85
N ARG A 96 -11.54 -8.54 -8.10
CA ARG A 96 -10.73 -8.63 -6.88
C ARG A 96 -11.67 -8.65 -5.68
N ARG A 97 -11.27 -9.31 -4.60
CA ARG A 97 -12.01 -9.21 -3.33
C ARG A 97 -11.96 -7.78 -2.84
N LEU A 98 -13.10 -7.27 -2.41
CA LEU A 98 -13.26 -5.92 -1.87
C LEU A 98 -13.38 -6.00 -0.35
N TYR A 99 -12.68 -5.13 0.35
CA TYR A 99 -12.64 -5.09 1.80
C TYR A 99 -13.02 -3.71 2.28
N LEU A 100 -13.83 -3.66 3.35
CA LEU A 100 -14.07 -2.46 4.14
C LEU A 100 -13.14 -2.50 5.36
N VAL A 101 -12.27 -1.49 5.50
CA VAL A 101 -11.36 -1.35 6.65
C VAL A 101 -12.10 -0.68 7.80
N ASN A 102 -12.13 -1.35 8.96
CA ASN A 102 -12.87 -0.88 10.14
C ASN A 102 -11.96 -0.06 11.06
N TYR A 103 -12.52 1.03 11.57
CA TYR A 103 -11.89 1.90 12.57
C TYR A 103 -12.78 1.96 13.81
N ASP A 104 -12.19 2.06 15.00
CA ASP A 104 -12.94 2.17 16.26
C ASP A 104 -13.80 3.46 16.32
N ASP A 105 -13.35 4.54 15.67
CA ASP A 105 -14.08 5.79 15.50
C ASP A 105 -14.55 5.97 14.05
N ASP A 106 -15.77 5.51 13.79
CA ASP A 106 -16.45 5.68 12.50
C ASP A 106 -17.74 6.50 12.61
N THR A 107 -17.66 7.63 13.30
CA THR A 107 -18.77 8.57 13.41
C THR A 107 -19.03 9.32 12.09
N SER A 108 -20.25 9.84 11.90
CA SER A 108 -20.60 10.63 10.70
C SER A 108 -19.69 11.86 10.50
N ASN A 109 -19.30 12.53 11.60
CA ASN A 109 -18.35 13.65 11.53
C ASN A 109 -17.01 13.20 10.98
N LYS A 110 -16.52 12.04 11.44
CA LYS A 110 -15.25 11.47 11.02
C LYS A 110 -15.26 11.05 9.55
N GLN A 111 -16.36 10.49 9.09
CA GLN A 111 -16.61 10.18 7.68
C GLN A 111 -16.56 11.44 6.80
N GLN A 112 -17.25 12.51 7.20
CA GLN A 112 -17.23 13.80 6.47
C GLN A 112 -15.84 14.43 6.44
N GLU A 113 -15.13 14.40 7.56
CA GLU A 113 -13.74 14.87 7.65
C GLU A 113 -12.83 14.09 6.69
N THR A 114 -12.94 12.76 6.68
CA THR A 114 -12.18 11.91 5.75
C THR A 114 -12.43 12.28 4.29
N VAL A 115 -13.69 12.48 3.89
CA VAL A 115 -14.01 12.91 2.51
C VAL A 115 -13.40 14.27 2.21
N LYS A 116 -13.46 15.21 3.15
CA LYS A 116 -12.86 16.54 3.01
C LYS A 116 -11.35 16.43 2.79
N VAL A 117 -10.64 15.71 3.66
CA VAL A 117 -9.18 15.52 3.56
C VAL A 117 -8.81 14.84 2.24
N ALA A 118 -9.51 13.78 1.84
CA ALA A 118 -9.24 13.10 0.58
C ALA A 118 -9.37 14.04 -0.63
N LYS A 119 -10.38 14.92 -0.64
CA LYS A 119 -10.57 15.93 -1.69
C LYS A 119 -9.50 17.02 -1.65
N GLU A 120 -9.08 17.46 -0.47
CA GLU A 120 -7.98 18.42 -0.30
C GLU A 120 -6.65 17.86 -0.82
N MET A 121 -6.38 16.57 -0.56
CA MET A 121 -5.20 15.88 -1.06
C MET A 121 -5.25 15.70 -2.58
N LEU A 122 -6.42 15.40 -3.15
CA LEU A 122 -6.62 15.37 -4.60
C LEU A 122 -6.35 16.74 -5.25
N ALA A 123 -6.74 17.84 -4.60
CA ALA A 123 -6.47 19.19 -5.10
C ALA A 123 -4.97 19.55 -5.09
N LYS A 124 -4.16 18.81 -4.32
CA LYS A 124 -2.70 18.94 -4.22
C LYS A 124 -1.98 17.72 -4.81
N ALA A 125 -2.59 17.04 -5.77
CA ALA A 125 -2.07 15.79 -6.31
C ALA A 125 -0.64 15.92 -6.86
N ASP A 126 -0.27 17.08 -7.40
CA ASP A 126 1.07 17.34 -7.95
C ASP A 126 2.15 17.47 -6.86
N ASP A 127 1.78 17.68 -5.61
CA ASP A 127 2.70 17.79 -4.46
C ASP A 127 2.92 16.45 -3.74
N ILE A 128 2.18 15.39 -4.11
CA ILE A 128 2.17 14.09 -3.43
C ILE A 128 2.69 13.02 -4.37
N VAL A 129 3.90 12.54 -4.09
CA VAL A 129 4.58 11.53 -4.91
C VAL A 129 4.45 10.16 -4.24
N TYR A 130 3.84 9.19 -4.94
CA TYR A 130 3.70 7.82 -4.45
C TYR A 130 5.06 7.13 -4.27
N ASP A 131 5.24 6.48 -3.13
CA ASP A 131 6.34 5.54 -2.90
C ASP A 131 5.80 4.33 -2.16
N ILE A 132 5.90 3.15 -2.77
CA ILE A 132 5.39 1.89 -2.20
C ILE A 132 5.97 1.58 -0.81
N ALA A 133 7.19 2.06 -0.52
CA ALA A 133 7.91 1.81 0.72
C ALA A 133 7.61 2.86 1.80
N THR A 134 7.30 4.10 1.43
CA THR A 134 7.20 5.22 2.40
C THR A 134 5.86 5.96 2.35
N LEU A 135 5.23 6.07 1.18
CA LEU A 135 3.96 6.78 0.95
C LEU A 135 3.07 6.00 -0.02
N ASN A 136 2.60 4.83 0.42
CA ASN A 136 1.77 3.95 -0.39
C ASN A 136 0.27 4.33 -0.28
N CYS A 137 -0.58 3.58 -0.97
CA CYS A 137 -2.02 3.84 -1.00
C CYS A 137 -2.69 3.60 0.36
N GLU A 138 -2.16 2.69 1.19
CA GLU A 138 -2.64 2.45 2.56
C GLU A 138 -2.29 3.63 3.47
N SER A 139 -1.03 4.10 3.44
CA SER A 139 -0.59 5.28 4.19
C SER A 139 -1.45 6.49 3.86
N PHE A 140 -1.77 6.69 2.58
CA PHE A 140 -2.70 7.73 2.12
C PHE A 140 -4.11 7.59 2.71
N ALA A 141 -4.71 6.40 2.59
CA ALA A 141 -6.05 6.18 3.08
C ALA A 141 -6.12 6.29 4.62
N CYS A 142 -5.09 5.79 5.31
CA CYS A 142 -4.93 5.93 6.75
C CYS A 142 -4.77 7.39 7.17
N PHE A 143 -4.01 8.20 6.42
CA PHE A 143 -3.89 9.64 6.68
C PHE A 143 -5.24 10.35 6.52
N CYS A 144 -6.01 10.04 5.48
CA CYS A 144 -7.34 10.59 5.30
C CYS A 144 -8.30 10.21 6.44
N ARG A 145 -8.16 9.00 7.00
CA ARG A 145 -8.97 8.54 8.13
C ARG A 145 -8.52 9.11 9.46
N THR A 146 -7.23 9.11 9.74
CA THR A 146 -6.69 9.28 11.11
C THR A 146 -5.80 10.50 11.28
N GLY A 147 -5.37 11.15 10.19
CA GLY A 147 -4.35 12.19 10.18
C GLY A 147 -2.92 11.66 10.36
N LYS A 148 -2.72 10.34 10.36
CA LYS A 148 -1.40 9.69 10.52
C LYS A 148 -1.04 8.86 9.29
N TRP A 149 0.23 8.91 8.90
CA TRP A 149 0.78 8.16 7.77
C TRP A 149 1.23 6.76 8.21
N ASN A 150 0.28 5.88 8.51
CA ASN A 150 0.55 4.50 8.94
C ASN A 150 0.14 3.50 7.87
N SER A 151 0.90 2.40 7.73
CA SER A 151 0.60 1.31 6.80
C SER A 151 0.94 -0.03 7.45
N GLU A 152 -0.09 -0.86 7.70
CA GLU A 152 0.12 -2.22 8.19
C GLU A 152 0.87 -3.07 7.15
N GLN A 153 0.70 -2.78 5.87
CA GLN A 153 1.45 -3.46 4.81
C GLN A 153 2.95 -3.19 4.90
N ILE A 154 3.35 -1.92 5.10
CA ILE A 154 4.77 -1.57 5.29
C ILE A 154 5.31 -2.23 6.55
N GLU A 155 4.54 -2.26 7.64
CA GLU A 155 4.95 -2.95 8.88
C GLU A 155 5.14 -4.46 8.66
N LYS A 156 4.18 -5.13 8.01
CA LYS A 156 4.25 -6.57 7.70
C LYS A 156 5.43 -6.90 6.78
N ILE A 157 5.63 -6.11 5.72
CA ILE A 157 6.75 -6.28 4.79
C ILE A 157 8.08 -6.06 5.52
N SER A 158 8.19 -4.99 6.30
CA SER A 158 9.39 -4.69 7.10
C SER A 158 9.74 -5.84 8.03
N ASN A 159 8.75 -6.37 8.77
CA ASN A 159 8.94 -7.51 9.66
C ASN A 159 9.41 -8.76 8.90
N LEU A 160 8.84 -9.04 7.72
CA LEU A 160 9.28 -10.14 6.86
C LEU A 160 10.74 -9.97 6.42
N LEU A 161 11.10 -8.77 5.97
CA LEU A 161 12.46 -8.45 5.53
C LEU A 161 13.48 -8.66 6.65
N ILE A 162 13.16 -8.19 7.86
CA ILE A 162 14.01 -8.36 9.04
C ILE A 162 14.20 -9.84 9.38
N GLN A 163 13.10 -10.59 9.48
CA GLN A 163 13.13 -11.99 9.90
C GLN A 163 13.85 -12.90 8.91
N ASN A 164 13.89 -12.52 7.63
CA ASN A 164 14.45 -13.34 6.55
C ASN A 164 15.61 -12.67 5.83
N ALA A 165 16.24 -11.66 6.42
CA ALA A 165 17.22 -10.79 5.78
C ALA A 165 18.34 -11.55 5.07
N LEU A 166 18.91 -12.58 5.70
CA LEU A 166 19.99 -13.40 5.11
C LEU A 166 19.53 -14.20 3.88
N GLU A 167 18.36 -14.83 3.93
CA GLU A 167 17.87 -15.64 2.81
C GLU A 167 17.42 -14.75 1.64
N ILE A 168 16.79 -13.63 1.96
CA ILE A 168 16.42 -12.60 0.99
C ILE A 168 17.67 -12.04 0.33
N TYR A 169 18.70 -11.70 1.12
CA TYR A 169 20.01 -11.28 0.64
C TYR A 169 20.62 -12.28 -0.34
N GLU A 170 20.77 -13.54 0.07
CA GLU A 170 21.37 -14.59 -0.76
C GLU A 170 20.61 -14.79 -2.08
N THR A 171 19.32 -14.48 -2.11
CA THR A 171 18.46 -14.58 -3.29
C THR A 171 18.59 -13.37 -4.23
N VAL A 172 18.95 -12.18 -3.72
CA VAL A 172 18.94 -10.92 -4.48
C VAL A 172 20.29 -10.23 -4.62
N LYS A 173 21.35 -10.77 -4.00
CA LYS A 173 22.72 -10.23 -4.09
C LYS A 173 23.28 -10.16 -5.52
N ASP A 174 22.69 -10.93 -6.44
CA ASP A 174 23.03 -10.94 -7.86
C ASP A 174 21.89 -10.34 -8.72
N ALA A 175 20.91 -9.67 -8.11
CA ALA A 175 19.74 -9.10 -8.80
C ALA A 175 20.06 -7.78 -9.51
N ASP A 176 19.19 -7.39 -10.43
CA ASP A 176 19.29 -6.13 -11.16
C ASP A 176 19.12 -4.89 -10.23
N GLU A 177 19.68 -3.76 -10.65
CA GLU A 177 19.73 -2.50 -9.89
C GLU A 177 18.37 -2.04 -9.36
N LYS A 178 17.29 -2.28 -10.13
CA LYS A 178 15.92 -1.92 -9.75
C LYS A 178 15.47 -2.67 -8.49
N ASN A 179 15.87 -3.93 -8.33
CA ASN A 179 15.53 -4.71 -7.15
C ASN A 179 16.36 -4.31 -5.94
N THR A 180 17.65 -4.04 -6.12
CA THR A 180 18.52 -3.51 -5.05
C THR A 180 17.96 -2.19 -4.52
N GLN A 181 17.47 -1.30 -5.41
CA GLN A 181 16.83 -0.04 -5.01
C GLN A 181 15.50 -0.22 -4.27
N ASN A 182 14.66 -1.19 -4.68
CA ASN A 182 13.38 -1.48 -4.00
C ASN A 182 13.61 -2.01 -2.58
N ILE A 183 14.55 -2.96 -2.41
CA ILE A 183 14.91 -3.51 -1.10
C ILE A 183 15.55 -2.43 -0.23
N SER A 184 16.50 -1.66 -0.78
CA SER A 184 17.12 -0.53 -0.06
C SER A 184 16.09 0.51 0.40
N SER A 185 15.12 0.86 -0.44
CA SER A 185 14.06 1.81 -0.08
C SER A 185 13.20 1.29 1.08
N LEU A 186 12.90 -0.01 1.13
CA LEU A 186 12.13 -0.64 2.20
C LEU A 186 12.91 -0.73 3.51
N LEU A 187 14.23 -0.95 3.45
CA LEU A 187 15.08 -0.99 4.64
C LEU A 187 15.22 0.39 5.29
N GLN A 188 15.30 1.46 4.50
CA GLN A 188 15.43 2.83 5.04
C GLN A 188 14.26 3.28 5.91
N VAL A 189 13.11 2.61 5.82
CA VAL A 189 11.89 2.93 6.57
C VAL A 189 11.84 2.21 7.92
N ILE A 190 12.75 1.26 8.15
CA ILE A 190 12.84 0.49 9.39
C ILE A 190 13.56 1.34 10.44
N PRO A 191 12.91 1.72 11.55
CA PRO A 191 13.56 2.43 12.63
C PRO A 191 14.62 1.50 13.24
N SER A 192 15.90 1.88 13.19
CA SER A 192 17.01 1.07 13.74
C SER A 192 16.91 0.80 15.25
N ASP A 193 16.08 1.57 15.94
CA ASP A 193 15.72 1.48 17.35
C ASP A 193 14.51 0.57 17.62
N ALA A 194 13.76 0.19 16.58
CA ALA A 194 12.68 -0.81 16.67
C ALA A 194 13.21 -2.26 16.58
N LEU A 195 14.50 -2.44 16.29
CA LEU A 195 15.13 -3.74 16.09
C LEU A 195 15.76 -4.27 17.39
N ASN A 196 15.54 -5.55 17.69
CA ASN A 196 16.32 -6.22 18.71
C ASN A 196 17.78 -6.44 18.23
N GLN A 197 18.69 -6.81 19.14
CA GLN A 197 20.11 -6.92 18.83
C GLN A 197 20.42 -7.87 17.65
N SER A 198 19.73 -9.01 17.56
CA SER A 198 19.94 -9.96 16.47
C SER A 198 19.37 -9.46 15.14
N GLU A 199 18.23 -8.77 15.18
CA GLU A 199 17.61 -8.16 13.99
C GLU A 199 18.46 -7.02 13.46
N LYS A 200 19.06 -6.23 14.36
CA LYS A 200 19.94 -5.12 14.04
C LYS A 200 21.22 -5.58 13.33
N GLU A 201 21.84 -6.66 13.79
CA GLU A 201 23.04 -7.21 13.14
C GLU A 201 22.77 -7.69 11.70
N LEU A 202 21.60 -8.30 11.46
CA LEU A 202 21.19 -8.73 10.12
C LEU A 202 20.81 -7.55 9.23
N TYR A 203 20.09 -6.57 9.79
CA TYR A 203 19.74 -5.32 9.13
C TYR A 203 20.99 -4.53 8.70
N ASP A 204 21.98 -4.41 9.57
CA ASP A 204 23.23 -3.70 9.29
C ASP A 204 24.02 -4.37 8.15
N GLN A 205 24.08 -5.71 8.12
CA GLN A 205 24.71 -6.47 7.03
C GLN A 205 24.02 -6.23 5.68
N LEU A 206 22.68 -6.26 5.67
CA LEU A 206 21.88 -6.04 4.47
C LEU A 206 22.01 -4.59 3.96
N CYS A 207 22.01 -3.62 4.88
CA CYS A 207 22.22 -2.22 4.57
C CYS A 207 23.63 -1.94 4.00
N GLN A 208 24.66 -2.56 4.59
CA GLN A 208 26.04 -2.41 4.13
C GLN A 208 26.23 -2.92 2.71
N HIS A 209 25.61 -4.06 2.35
CA HIS A 209 25.62 -4.57 0.99
C HIS A 209 24.95 -3.60 0.00
N CYS A 210 23.75 -3.12 0.32
CA CYS A 210 23.02 -2.16 -0.54
C CYS A 210 23.76 -0.82 -0.72
N HIS A 211 24.64 -0.44 0.23
CA HIS A 211 25.46 0.78 0.15
C HIS A 211 26.75 0.59 -0.67
N ASN A 212 27.38 -0.58 -0.58
CA ASN A 212 28.65 -0.83 -1.27
C ASN A 212 28.50 -0.82 -2.80
N GLU A 213 27.36 -1.29 -3.35
CA GLU A 213 27.12 -1.21 -4.80
C GLU A 213 26.96 0.23 -5.32
N LYS A 214 26.51 1.18 -4.47
CA LYS A 214 26.46 2.61 -4.84
C LYS A 214 27.83 3.28 -4.85
N SER A 215 28.84 2.63 -4.27
CA SER A 215 30.18 3.20 -4.07
C SER A 215 31.17 2.80 -5.19
N GLU A 216 30.81 1.80 -6.00
CA GLU A 216 31.62 1.28 -7.10
C GLU A 216 31.20 1.83 -8.48
N GLN A 217 30.32 2.84 -8.51
CA GLN A 217 29.91 3.62 -9.69
C GLN A 217 30.41 5.06 -9.60
#